data_AF-A0A537B126-F1
#
_entry.id   AF-A0A537B126-F1
#
_cell.length_a   1.000
_cell.length_b   1.000
_cell.length_c   1.000
_cell.angle_alpha   90.00
_cell.angle_beta   90.00
_cell.angle_gamma   90.00
#
_symmetry.space_group_name_H-M   'P 1'
#
loop_
_entity.id
_entity.type
_entity.pdbx_description
1 polymer ?
#
loop_
_entity_poly.entity_id
_entity_poly.type
_entity_poly.pdbx_seq_one_letter_code
_entity_poly.pdbx_strand_id
1 'polypeptide(L)'
;MRVDIRTAKFLVCDLTDENRGAYWEAGFAEGTGKPVFYTCEGKKFDSVRPHFDTEHLFTVKWDLADPTSAAEELKAAIRNEFPADAIPPDLSGHH
;
A
#
# COMPACT_ATOMS: atom_id res chain seq x y z
N MET A 1 -12.19 5.63 -12.31
CA MET A 1 -10.86 5.02 -12.16
C MET A 1 -9.73 6.06 -12.19
N ARG A 2 -9.32 6.65 -13.33
CA ARG A 2 -8.22 7.65 -13.36
C ARG A 2 -8.49 8.92 -12.53
N VAL A 3 -9.74 9.39 -12.54
CA VAL A 3 -10.17 10.54 -11.73
C VAL A 3 -10.03 10.22 -10.24
N ASP A 4 -10.47 9.02 -9.83
CA ASP A 4 -10.41 8.57 -8.44
C ASP A 4 -8.96 8.47 -7.94
N ILE A 5 -8.06 7.91 -8.76
CA ILE A 5 -6.61 7.86 -8.43
C ILE A 5 -6.07 9.28 -8.26
N ARG A 6 -6.40 10.21 -9.18
CA ARG A 6 -5.94 11.61 -9.10
C ARG A 6 -6.40 12.32 -7.83
N THR A 7 -7.60 12.03 -7.35
CA THR A 7 -8.15 12.62 -6.12
C THR A 7 -7.75 11.89 -4.84
N ALA A 8 -7.28 10.65 -4.93
CA ALA A 8 -6.85 9.87 -3.77
C ALA A 8 -5.54 10.40 -3.16
N LYS A 9 -5.37 10.22 -1.86
CA LYS A 9 -4.12 10.59 -1.15
C LYS A 9 -2.99 9.58 -1.39
N PHE A 10 -3.36 8.30 -1.42
CA PHE A 10 -2.50 7.16 -1.69
C PHE A 10 -3.33 6.05 -2.34
N LEU A 11 -2.66 5.03 -2.86
CA LEU A 11 -3.29 3.83 -3.40
C LEU A 11 -2.91 2.60 -2.56
N VAL A 12 -3.85 1.68 -2.35
CA VAL A 12 -3.54 0.31 -1.89
C VAL A 12 -3.76 -0.60 -3.08
N CYS A 13 -2.73 -1.36 -3.46
CA CYS A 13 -2.73 -2.19 -4.66
C CYS A 13 -2.50 -3.66 -4.29
N ASP A 14 -3.51 -4.50 -4.50
CA ASP A 14 -3.39 -5.93 -4.23
C ASP A 14 -2.91 -6.70 -5.46
N LEU A 15 -1.81 -7.43 -5.29
CA LEU A 15 -1.10 -8.14 -6.37
C LEU A 15 -1.40 -9.65 -6.40
N THR A 16 -2.29 -10.13 -5.54
CA THR A 16 -2.57 -11.56 -5.31
C THR A 16 -2.97 -12.31 -6.59
N ASP A 17 -3.73 -11.66 -7.48
CA ASP A 17 -4.23 -12.29 -8.70
C ASP A 17 -3.41 -11.94 -9.96
N GLU A 18 -2.23 -11.33 -9.80
CA GLU A 18 -1.34 -10.93 -10.90
C GLU A 18 -2.05 -10.11 -11.99
N ASN A 19 -3.11 -9.39 -11.60
CA ASN A 19 -3.95 -8.69 -12.56
C ASN A 19 -3.15 -7.53 -13.18
N ARG A 20 -2.96 -7.56 -14.50
CA ARG A 20 -2.29 -6.51 -15.28
C ARG A 20 -2.86 -5.11 -15.02
N GLY A 21 -4.14 -5.02 -14.66
CA GLY A 21 -4.79 -3.77 -14.27
C GLY A 21 -4.19 -3.15 -13.00
N ALA A 22 -3.88 -3.96 -11.99
CA ALA A 22 -3.35 -3.51 -10.70
C ALA A 22 -1.95 -2.88 -10.86
N TYR A 23 -1.09 -3.52 -11.66
CA TYR A 23 0.23 -2.96 -12.01
C TYR A 23 0.12 -1.63 -12.78
N TRP A 24 -0.85 -1.54 -13.70
CA TRP A 24 -1.08 -0.30 -14.45
C TRP A 24 -1.57 0.84 -13.54
N GLU A 25 -2.49 0.56 -12.61
CA GLU A 25 -2.98 1.54 -11.65
C GLU A 25 -1.89 2.02 -10.70
N ALA A 26 -1.06 1.09 -10.18
CA ALA A 26 0.08 1.39 -9.34
C ALA A 26 1.09 2.29 -10.06
N GLY A 27 1.52 1.92 -11.27
CA GLY A 27 2.44 2.74 -12.05
C GLY A 27 1.87 4.12 -12.41
N PHE A 28 0.56 4.21 -12.66
CA PHE A 28 -0.09 5.51 -12.87
C PHE A 28 -0.10 6.37 -11.60
N ALA A 29 -0.38 5.79 -10.44
CA ALA A 29 -0.35 6.49 -9.16
C ALA A 29 1.06 6.99 -8.82
N GLU A 30 2.07 6.12 -8.90
CA GLU A 30 3.48 6.47 -8.68
C GLU A 30 3.95 7.56 -9.66
N GLY A 31 3.60 7.45 -10.95
CA GLY A 31 3.90 8.46 -11.96
C GLY A 31 3.23 9.81 -11.71
N THR A 32 2.20 9.87 -10.86
CA THR A 32 1.57 11.12 -10.39
C THR A 32 2.04 11.57 -9.01
N GLY A 33 3.07 10.92 -8.45
CA GLY A 33 3.66 11.24 -7.15
C GLY A 33 2.82 10.79 -5.96
N LYS A 34 1.94 9.80 -6.13
CA LYS A 34 1.11 9.25 -5.05
C LYS A 34 1.78 8.02 -4.46
N PRO A 35 1.91 7.93 -3.13
CA PRO A 35 2.38 6.71 -2.49
C PRO A 35 1.46 5.53 -2.82
N VAL A 36 2.08 4.39 -3.10
CA VAL A 36 1.38 3.12 -3.35
C VAL A 36 1.83 2.11 -2.31
N PHE A 37 0.85 1.51 -1.63
CA PHE A 37 1.07 0.44 -0.67
C PHE A 37 0.65 -0.88 -1.32
N TYR A 38 1.62 -1.77 -1.53
CA TYR A 38 1.36 -3.06 -2.15
C TYR A 38 0.92 -4.08 -1.11
N THR A 39 -0.08 -4.90 -1.45
CA THR A 39 -0.53 -6.03 -0.65
C THR A 39 -0.52 -7.31 -1.49
N CYS A 40 -0.29 -8.46 -0.86
CA CYS A 40 -0.38 -9.75 -1.55
C CYS A 40 -0.65 -10.88 -0.55
N GLU A 41 -1.41 -11.89 -0.95
CA GLU A 41 -1.56 -13.12 -0.17
C GLU A 41 -0.19 -13.77 0.05
N GLY A 42 0.18 -14.01 1.31
CA GLY A 42 1.50 -14.54 1.65
C GLY A 42 1.83 -15.85 0.93
N LYS A 43 0.85 -16.76 0.83
CA LYS A 43 1.02 -18.03 0.11
C LYS A 43 1.33 -17.82 -1.37
N LYS A 44 0.65 -16.86 -2.02
CA LYS A 44 0.89 -16.56 -3.42
C LYS A 44 2.21 -15.86 -3.62
N PHE A 45 2.53 -14.88 -2.79
CA PHE A 45 3.81 -14.16 -2.80
C PHE A 45 5.01 -15.11 -2.70
N ASP A 46 4.90 -16.16 -1.87
CA ASP A 46 5.99 -17.13 -1.70
C ASP A 46 6.03 -18.17 -2.84
N SER A 47 4.88 -18.49 -3.46
CA SER A 47 4.77 -19.47 -4.56
C SER A 47 5.16 -18.91 -5.93
N VAL A 48 4.80 -17.66 -6.19
CA VAL A 48 5.15 -16.89 -7.35
C VAL A 48 5.95 -15.73 -6.81
N ARG A 49 7.27 -15.90 -6.66
CA ARG A 49 8.13 -14.74 -6.40
C ARG A 49 7.76 -13.70 -7.46
N PRO A 50 7.16 -12.55 -7.09
CA PRO A 50 6.69 -11.59 -8.08
C PRO A 50 7.86 -11.27 -9.00
N HIS A 51 7.66 -11.48 -10.29
CA HIS A 51 8.78 -11.63 -11.23
C HIS A 51 9.43 -10.30 -11.65
N PHE A 52 9.43 -9.27 -10.79
CA PHE A 52 9.40 -7.92 -11.34
C PHE A 52 9.94 -6.83 -10.40
N ASP A 53 11.26 -6.68 -10.24
CA ASP A 53 11.96 -5.50 -9.65
C ASP A 53 11.45 -4.95 -8.29
N THR A 54 10.46 -5.60 -7.67
CA THR A 54 9.73 -5.21 -6.46
C THR A 54 10.32 -5.85 -5.21
N GLU A 55 11.44 -6.56 -5.31
CA GLU A 55 12.14 -7.11 -4.13
C GLU A 55 12.59 -5.99 -3.16
N HIS A 56 12.64 -4.74 -3.65
CA HIS A 56 12.89 -3.53 -2.85
C HIS A 56 11.62 -2.71 -2.53
N LEU A 57 10.46 -3.09 -3.07
CA LEU A 57 9.19 -2.41 -2.80
C LEU A 57 8.49 -3.12 -1.65
N PHE A 58 8.32 -2.38 -0.55
CA PHE A 58 7.64 -2.85 0.63
C PHE A 58 6.24 -3.37 0.27
N THR A 59 6.00 -4.66 0.51
CA THR A 59 4.73 -5.34 0.23
C THR A 59 4.22 -5.98 1.51
N VAL A 60 3.03 -5.58 1.94
CA VAL A 60 2.35 -6.16 3.10
C VAL A 60 1.82 -7.53 2.70
N LYS A 61 2.30 -8.58 3.39
CA LYS A 61 1.80 -9.94 3.18
C LYS A 61 0.58 -10.18 4.04
N TRP A 62 -0.53 -10.61 3.45
CA TRP A 62 -1.73 -10.96 4.22
C TRP A 62 -2.02 -12.46 4.22
N ASP A 63 -2.67 -12.92 5.28
CA ASP A 63 -3.24 -14.26 5.41
C ASP A 63 -4.68 -14.14 5.94
N LEU A 64 -5.61 -14.89 5.37
CA LEU A 64 -6.99 -14.97 5.87
C LEU A 64 -7.08 -15.51 7.30
N ALA A 65 -6.08 -16.29 7.74
CA ALA A 65 -6.01 -16.79 9.11
C ALA A 65 -5.63 -15.70 10.12
N ASP A 66 -4.93 -14.65 9.69
CA ASP A 66 -4.55 -13.51 10.53
C ASP A 66 -4.55 -12.18 9.74
N PRO A 67 -5.75 -11.65 9.41
CA PRO A 67 -5.85 -10.38 8.70
C PRO A 67 -5.42 -9.19 9.58
N THR A 68 -5.39 -9.36 10.90
CA THR A 68 -5.07 -8.28 11.84
C THR A 68 -3.60 -7.87 11.71
N SER A 69 -2.69 -8.84 11.61
CA SER A 69 -1.27 -8.57 11.45
C SER A 69 -0.97 -7.70 10.21
N ALA A 70 -1.53 -8.07 9.06
CA ALA A 70 -1.39 -7.29 7.83
C ALA A 70 -2.02 -5.89 7.96
N ALA A 71 -3.15 -5.78 8.66
CA ALA A 71 -3.79 -4.47 8.88
C ALA A 71 -2.93 -3.55 9.77
N GLU A 72 -2.28 -4.06 10.81
CA GLU A 72 -1.36 -3.27 11.64
C GLU A 72 -0.12 -2.83 10.85
N GLU A 73 0.45 -3.73 10.05
CA GLU A 73 1.60 -3.43 9.21
C GLU A 73 1.28 -2.36 8.16
N LEU A 74 0.15 -2.50 7.45
CA LEU A 74 -0.31 -1.50 6.49
C LEU A 74 -0.57 -0.14 7.17
N LYS A 75 -1.20 -0.14 8.36
CA LYS A 75 -1.41 1.09 9.14
C LYS A 75 -0.09 1.76 9.52
N ALA A 76 0.91 0.99 9.94
CA ALA A 76 2.22 1.52 10.27
C ALA A 76 2.91 2.13 9.04
N ALA A 77 2.86 1.45 7.90
CA ALA A 77 3.41 1.95 6.63
C ALA A 77 2.76 3.27 6.22
N ILE A 78 1.43 3.36 6.26
CA ILE A 78 0.68 4.58 5.94
C ILE A 78 1.05 5.72 6.88
N ARG A 79 1.17 5.46 8.19
CA ARG A 79 1.56 6.49 9.18
C ARG A 79 2.98 6.99 8.97
N ASN A 80 3.90 6.11 8.58
CA ASN A 80 5.29 6.49 8.32
C ASN A 80 5.43 7.36 7.07
N GLU A 81 4.60 7.12 6.05
CA GLU A 81 4.56 7.96 4.84
C GLU A 81 3.92 9.33 5.10
N PHE A 82 2.93 9.38 5.99
CA PHE A 82 2.16 10.58 6.31
C PHE A 82 2.30 10.99 7.78
N PRO A 83 3.51 11.33 8.26
CA PRO A 83 3.76 11.58 9.68
C PRO A 83 2.99 12.81 10.21
N ALA A 84 2.75 13.82 9.36
CA ALA A 84 1.97 15.00 9.71
C ALA A 84 0.49 14.70 9.97
N ASP A 85 -0.05 13.64 9.33
CA ASP A 85 -1.43 13.20 9.53
C ASP A 85 -1.56 12.15 10.64
N ALA A 86 -0.44 11.58 11.08
CA ALA A 86 -0.37 10.59 12.15
C ALA A 86 -0.31 11.21 13.56
N ILE A 87 -0.24 12.55 13.66
CA ILE A 87 -0.20 13.28 14.93
C ILE A 87 -1.56 13.13 15.66
N PRO A 88 -1.58 12.71 16.94
CA PRO A 88 -2.78 12.74 17.75
C PRO A 88 -3.41 14.14 17.79
N PRO A 89 -4.74 14.27 17.80
CA PRO A 89 -5.41 15.58 17.80
C PRO A 89 -5.06 16.51 18.99
N ASP A 90 -4.33 16.04 20.00
CA ASP A 90 -4.07 16.79 21.24
C ASP A 90 -2.79 17.66 21.21
N LEU A 91 -1.97 17.60 20.15
CA LEU A 91 -0.75 18.40 20.02
C LEU A 91 -0.86 19.60 19.06
N SER A 92 -2.02 19.87 18.48
CA SER A 92 -2.23 21.05 17.62
C SER A 92 -2.61 22.32 18.40
N GLY A 93 -2.45 22.32 19.72
CA GLY A 93 -2.77 23.45 20.60
C GLY A 93 -1.51 24.17 21.10
N HIS A 94 -1.34 25.41 20.62
CA HIS A 94 -0.46 26.48 21.12
C HIS A 94 1.04 26.38 20.81
N HIS A 95 1.46 27.14 19.79
CA HIS A 95 2.39 28.26 19.94
C HIS A 95 2.15 29.31 18.84
#